data_AF-A0A7Y2P4Y8-F1
#
_entry.id   AF-A0A7Y2P4Y8-F1
#
_cell.length_a   1.000
_cell.length_b   1.000
_cell.length_c   1.000
_cell.angle_alpha   90.00
_cell.angle_beta   90.00
_cell.angle_gamma   90.00
#
_symmetry.space_group_name_H-M   'P 1'
#
loop_
_entity.id
_entity.type
_entity.pdbx_description
1 polymer ?
#
loop_
_entity_poly.entity_id
_entity_poly.type
_entity_poly.pdbx_seq_one_letter_code
_entity_poly.pdbx_strand_id
1 'polypeptide(L)'
;MKYLSIFAAIFLFQVSAYSQIEYKDQLIENSVYSNAPEEIKNTKPFIRQWWFFEERAYPEGVIPKDAYENSIEQRNLLREQNGEDALSINWVSLGPTPGAYFNYGNISSRVVTGAYDPTNPDVLYIGPANGGVWKSTDGGINWTPLTDNEVSMAMGSIAIDPTNTNIIYAGTGEATYSG
;
A
#
# COMPACT_ATOMS: atom_id res chain seq x y z
N MET A 1 10.69 49.86 57.04
CA MET A 1 11.87 49.00 56.85
C MET A 1 11.62 48.12 55.64
N LYS A 2 12.52 48.18 54.66
CA LYS A 2 12.51 47.42 53.42
C LYS A 2 12.84 45.95 53.71
N TYR A 3 12.08 45.01 53.17
CA TYR A 3 12.59 43.67 52.90
C TYR A 3 12.34 43.33 51.43
N LEU A 4 13.45 42.94 50.82
CA LEU A 4 13.71 42.72 49.41
C LEU A 4 13.93 41.21 49.25
N SER A 5 13.59 40.68 48.07
CA SER A 5 14.09 39.41 47.51
C SER A 5 13.43 38.13 48.08
N ILE A 6 13.11 37.07 47.33
CA ILE A 6 13.71 36.47 46.14
C ILE A 6 12.58 35.71 45.39
N PHE A 7 12.35 36.01 44.10
CA PHE A 7 11.55 35.14 43.23
C PHE A 7 12.44 33.97 42.76
N ALA A 8 12.23 32.79 43.31
CA ALA A 8 12.88 31.57 42.82
C ALA A 8 12.11 31.06 41.58
N ALA A 9 12.63 31.32 40.38
CA ALA A 9 12.14 30.70 39.16
C ALA A 9 12.63 29.25 39.11
N ILE A 10 11.73 28.30 39.41
CA ILE A 10 12.00 26.87 39.27
C ILE A 10 11.88 26.54 37.78
N PHE A 11 13.03 26.35 37.11
CA PHE A 11 13.08 25.77 35.77
C PHE A 11 12.84 24.26 35.89
N LEU A 12 11.62 23.83 35.58
CA LEU A 12 11.31 22.41 35.37
C LEU A 12 11.86 22.00 33.99
N PHE A 13 13.05 21.42 33.98
CA PHE A 13 13.52 20.63 32.84
C PHE A 13 12.69 19.33 32.81
N GLN A 14 11.69 19.28 31.94
CA GLN A 14 11.09 18.00 31.58
C GLN A 14 12.08 17.24 30.71
N VAL A 15 12.76 16.28 31.31
CA VAL A 15 13.42 15.20 30.56
C VAL A 15 12.30 14.29 30.06
N SER A 16 11.92 14.43 28.80
CA SER A 16 11.13 13.41 28.12
C SER A 16 12.03 12.18 27.98
N ALA A 17 11.93 11.24 28.92
CA ALA A 17 12.47 9.91 28.71
C ALA A 17 11.71 9.30 27.52
N TYR A 18 12.38 9.17 26.38
CA TYR A 18 11.89 8.31 25.31
C TYR A 18 11.91 6.89 25.88
N SER A 19 10.75 6.36 26.26
CA SER A 19 10.63 4.91 26.42
C SER A 19 10.82 4.33 25.02
N GLN A 20 11.98 3.72 24.76
CA GLN A 20 12.04 2.67 23.75
C GLN A 20 11.01 1.64 24.22
N ILE A 21 9.92 1.49 23.48
CA ILE A 21 8.97 0.41 23.73
C ILE A 21 9.81 -0.86 23.63
N GLU A 22 10.05 -1.52 24.75
CA GLU A 22 10.67 -2.84 24.75
C GLU A 22 9.60 -3.76 24.17
N TYR A 23 9.74 -4.11 22.88
CA TYR A 23 8.87 -5.06 22.17
C TYR A 23 9.12 -6.46 22.74
N LYS A 24 8.74 -6.67 23.99
CA LYS A 24 8.79 -7.97 24.65
C LYS A 24 7.40 -8.60 24.56
N ASP A 25 7.38 -9.83 24.08
CA ASP A 25 6.30 -10.81 24.23
C ASP A 25 5.12 -10.76 23.23
N GLN A 26 5.44 -10.89 21.94
CA GLN A 26 4.56 -11.57 20.99
C GLN A 26 5.29 -12.60 20.10
N LEU A 27 6.55 -12.90 20.41
CA LEU A 27 7.33 -13.84 19.62
C LEU A 27 6.75 -15.25 19.77
N ILE A 28 6.42 -15.87 18.64
CA ILE A 28 6.06 -17.28 18.61
C ILE A 28 7.28 -18.10 19.03
N GLU A 29 7.10 -18.93 20.05
CA GLU A 29 8.18 -19.76 20.57
C GLU A 29 8.69 -20.72 19.48
N ASN A 30 10.01 -20.79 19.29
CA ASN A 30 10.69 -21.59 18.25
C ASN A 30 10.46 -21.15 16.79
N SER A 31 9.97 -19.94 16.53
CA SER A 31 9.92 -19.36 15.18
C SER A 31 11.31 -19.08 14.56
N VAL A 32 11.34 -18.81 13.25
CA VAL A 32 12.55 -18.34 12.55
C VAL A 32 13.08 -17.02 13.14
N TYR A 33 12.20 -16.19 13.71
CA TYR A 33 12.55 -14.88 14.28
C TYR A 33 13.06 -14.99 15.73
N SER A 34 12.45 -15.85 16.55
CA SER A 34 12.92 -16.09 17.93
C SER A 34 14.30 -16.77 17.94
N ASN A 35 14.59 -17.62 16.95
CA ASN A 35 15.88 -18.31 16.79
C ASN A 35 16.98 -17.48 16.10
N ALA A 36 16.70 -16.25 15.68
CA ALA A 36 17.67 -15.39 15.02
C ALA A 36 18.84 -14.98 15.96
N PRO A 37 20.06 -14.70 15.44
CA PRO A 37 21.14 -14.12 16.24
C PRO A 37 20.74 -12.77 16.88
N GLU A 38 21.13 -12.54 18.13
CA GLU A 38 20.78 -11.30 18.87
C GLU A 38 21.27 -10.01 18.19
N GLU A 39 22.37 -10.11 17.45
CA GLU A 39 22.95 -9.00 16.68
C GLU A 39 21.99 -8.47 15.61
N ILE A 40 21.20 -9.36 14.99
CA ILE A 40 20.28 -8.97 13.92
C ILE A 40 18.89 -8.63 14.45
N LYS A 41 18.49 -9.17 15.61
CA LYS A 41 17.17 -8.95 16.23
C LYS A 41 16.87 -7.47 16.49
N ASN A 42 17.89 -6.68 16.79
CA ASN A 42 17.75 -5.25 17.07
C ASN A 42 17.77 -4.36 15.81
N THR A 43 17.95 -4.94 14.62
CA THR A 43 18.04 -4.15 13.39
C THR A 43 16.65 -3.74 12.88
N LYS A 44 16.51 -2.50 12.40
CA LYS A 44 15.25 -2.00 11.83
C LYS A 44 14.70 -2.87 10.68
N PRO A 45 15.52 -3.41 9.76
CA PRO A 45 15.03 -4.32 8.73
C PRO A 45 14.46 -5.62 9.32
N PHE A 46 15.14 -6.22 10.29
CA PHE A 46 14.68 -7.45 10.95
C PHE A 46 13.36 -7.23 11.68
N ILE A 47 13.25 -6.17 12.49
CA ILE A 47 12.02 -5.87 13.23
C ILE A 47 10.83 -5.65 12.29
N ARG A 48 11.02 -4.98 11.15
CA ARG A 48 9.95 -4.81 10.15
C ARG A 48 9.53 -6.13 9.52
N GLN A 49 10.51 -6.98 9.19
CA GLN A 49 10.23 -8.30 8.63
C GLN A 49 9.49 -9.18 9.65
N TRP A 50 9.96 -9.20 10.89
CA TRP A 50 9.30 -9.88 12.00
C TRP A 50 7.84 -9.42 12.15
N TRP A 51 7.61 -8.12 12.31
CA TRP A 51 6.26 -7.54 12.45
C TRP A 51 5.35 -7.93 11.28
N PHE A 52 5.87 -7.89 10.06
CA PHE A 52 5.12 -8.28 8.87
C PHE A 52 4.74 -9.78 8.89
N PHE A 53 5.69 -10.68 9.16
CA PHE A 53 5.44 -12.11 8.96
C PHE A 53 4.83 -12.80 10.18
N GLU A 54 5.31 -12.51 11.39
CA GLU A 54 4.89 -13.26 12.58
C GLU A 54 3.45 -12.97 12.99
N GLU A 55 2.98 -11.73 12.85
CA GLU A 55 1.57 -11.40 13.12
C GLU A 55 0.60 -12.18 12.23
N ARG A 56 0.99 -12.49 10.99
CA ARG A 56 0.18 -13.24 10.04
C ARG A 56 0.28 -14.75 10.21
N ALA A 57 1.35 -15.20 10.85
CA ALA A 57 1.61 -16.60 11.12
C ALA A 57 1.13 -17.02 12.52
N TYR A 58 0.75 -16.05 13.37
CA TYR A 58 0.24 -16.31 14.71
C TYR A 58 -1.10 -17.08 14.69
N PRO A 59 -1.31 -18.05 15.59
CA PRO A 59 -0.39 -18.51 16.65
C PRO A 59 0.59 -19.61 16.21
N GLU A 60 0.36 -20.23 15.05
CA GLU A 60 0.98 -21.50 14.66
C GLU A 60 2.40 -21.34 14.06
N GLY A 61 2.88 -20.11 13.85
CA GLY A 61 4.16 -19.84 13.22
C GLY A 61 4.20 -20.13 11.72
N VAL A 62 3.06 -20.49 11.13
CA VAL A 62 2.87 -20.71 9.69
C VAL A 62 1.61 -20.01 9.21
N ILE A 63 1.66 -19.41 8.02
CA ILE A 63 0.46 -18.88 7.36
C ILE A 63 -0.30 -20.10 6.80
N PRO A 64 -1.57 -20.35 7.21
CA PRO A 64 -2.35 -21.47 6.71
C PRO A 64 -2.46 -21.44 5.17
N LYS A 65 -2.41 -22.61 4.54
CA LYS A 65 -2.44 -22.70 3.07
C LYS A 65 -3.74 -22.15 2.48
N ASP A 66 -4.83 -22.28 3.22
CA ASP A 66 -6.18 -21.82 2.94
C ASP A 66 -6.45 -20.37 3.37
N ALA A 67 -5.49 -19.69 4.02
CA ALA A 67 -5.69 -18.33 4.53
C ALA A 67 -6.13 -17.34 3.43
N TYR A 68 -5.59 -17.51 2.22
CA TYR A 68 -6.00 -16.68 1.08
C TYR A 68 -7.45 -16.96 0.67
N GLU A 69 -7.84 -18.22 0.55
CA GLU A 69 -9.20 -18.63 0.17
C GLU A 69 -10.22 -18.15 1.22
N ASN A 70 -9.94 -18.39 2.50
CA ASN A 70 -10.74 -17.91 3.63
C ASN A 70 -10.90 -16.38 3.61
N SER A 71 -9.84 -15.63 3.24
CA SER A 71 -9.91 -14.18 3.14
C SER A 71 -10.86 -13.71 2.02
N ILE A 72 -10.90 -14.43 0.90
CA ILE A 72 -11.79 -14.13 -0.23
C ILE A 72 -13.24 -14.43 0.15
N GLU A 73 -13.49 -15.57 0.80
CA GLU A 73 -14.82 -15.93 1.31
C GLU A 73 -15.31 -14.89 2.33
N GLN A 74 -14.49 -14.55 3.32
CA GLN A 74 -14.81 -13.54 4.32
C GLN A 74 -15.11 -12.17 3.68
N ARG A 75 -14.30 -11.73 2.71
CA ARG A 75 -14.55 -10.49 1.95
C ARG A 75 -15.91 -10.53 1.26
N ASN A 76 -16.25 -11.64 0.62
CA ASN A 76 -17.53 -11.79 -0.09
C ASN A 76 -18.70 -11.77 0.90
N LEU A 77 -18.60 -12.48 2.02
CA LEU A 77 -19.59 -12.46 3.10
C LEU A 77 -19.80 -11.05 3.66
N LEU A 78 -18.71 -10.29 3.87
CA LEU A 78 -18.81 -8.90 4.33
C LEU A 78 -19.50 -8.00 3.31
N ARG A 79 -19.30 -8.23 2.01
CA ARG A 79 -20.00 -7.49 0.93
C ARG A 79 -21.48 -7.84 0.88
N GLU A 80 -21.83 -9.11 1.06
CA GLU A 80 -23.23 -9.56 1.11
C GLU A 80 -23.96 -9.05 2.36
N GLN A 81 -23.31 -9.10 3.53
CA GLN A 81 -23.91 -8.69 4.80
C GLN A 81 -24.08 -7.18 4.93
N ASN A 82 -23.10 -6.39 4.50
CA ASN A 82 -23.15 -4.94 4.65
C ASN A 82 -23.88 -4.26 3.48
N GLY A 83 -24.16 -5.00 2.39
CA GLY A 83 -24.61 -4.43 1.13
C GLY A 83 -23.62 -3.42 0.56
N GLU A 84 -23.76 -3.05 -0.71
CA GLU A 84 -23.33 -1.73 -1.13
C GLU A 84 -24.39 -0.71 -0.73
N ASP A 85 -24.74 -0.63 0.57
CA ASP A 85 -25.48 0.53 1.10
C ASP A 85 -24.51 1.72 1.22
N ALA A 86 -23.78 1.97 0.14
CA ALA A 86 -23.32 3.30 -0.16
C ALA A 86 -24.59 4.14 -0.31
N LEU A 87 -24.58 5.33 0.28
CA LEU A 87 -25.48 6.40 -0.13
C LEU A 87 -25.59 6.40 -1.68
N SER A 88 -26.65 6.94 -2.27
CA SER A 88 -26.68 7.20 -3.72
C SER A 88 -25.65 8.30 -4.07
N ILE A 89 -24.36 7.96 -3.98
CA ILE A 89 -23.20 8.75 -4.31
C ILE A 89 -22.76 8.29 -5.69
N ASN A 90 -22.86 9.21 -6.65
CA ASN A 90 -22.31 9.01 -7.98
C ASN A 90 -20.80 9.17 -7.89
N TRP A 91 -20.07 8.06 -7.81
CA TRP A 91 -18.64 8.06 -7.97
C TRP A 91 -18.28 8.46 -9.40
N VAL A 92 -17.50 9.53 -9.53
CA VAL A 92 -16.96 9.97 -10.82
C VAL A 92 -15.45 9.74 -10.80
N SER A 93 -14.99 8.84 -11.66
CA SER A 93 -13.55 8.69 -11.89
C SER A 93 -13.04 9.93 -12.61
N LEU A 94 -12.05 10.61 -12.02
CA LEU A 94 -11.34 11.71 -12.66
C LEU A 94 -10.19 11.21 -13.54
N GLY A 95 -9.95 9.90 -13.56
CA GLY A 95 -8.84 9.30 -14.29
C GLY A 95 -7.50 9.43 -13.55
N PRO A 96 -6.40 8.99 -14.19
CA PRO A 96 -5.04 9.26 -13.75
C PRO A 96 -4.66 10.72 -14.05
N THR A 97 -5.61 11.64 -13.91
CA THR A 97 -5.38 13.05 -14.21
C THR A 97 -4.54 13.68 -13.10
N PRO A 98 -3.62 14.57 -13.47
CA PRO A 98 -2.96 15.40 -12.48
C PRO A 98 -4.03 16.19 -11.70
N GLY A 99 -4.04 16.01 -10.39
CA GLY A 99 -4.96 16.73 -9.51
C GLY A 99 -4.25 17.87 -8.80
N ALA A 100 -4.98 18.95 -8.53
CA ALA A 100 -4.50 20.09 -7.74
C ALA A 100 -4.43 19.80 -6.23
N TYR A 101 -4.25 18.53 -5.84
CA TYR A 101 -4.30 18.10 -4.44
C TYR A 101 -3.09 18.56 -3.62
N PHE A 102 -2.03 19.03 -4.29
CA PHE A 102 -0.81 19.51 -3.65
C PHE A 102 -0.50 20.94 -4.10
N ASN A 103 -0.02 21.77 -3.18
CA ASN A 103 0.46 23.14 -3.45
C ASN A 103 1.67 23.19 -4.43
N TYR A 104 2.16 22.05 -4.88
CA TYR A 104 3.28 21.91 -5.82
C TYR A 104 2.83 21.76 -7.29
N GLY A 105 1.52 21.86 -7.58
CA GLY A 105 0.99 21.90 -8.95
C GLY A 105 0.29 20.62 -9.38
N ASN A 106 0.18 20.43 -10.70
CA ASN A 106 -0.56 19.32 -11.32
C ASN A 106 0.27 18.03 -11.22
N ILE A 107 0.01 17.21 -10.20
CA ILE A 107 0.74 15.95 -9.96
C ILE A 107 -0.25 14.80 -10.06
N SER A 108 0.06 13.80 -10.90
CA SER A 108 -0.67 12.53 -10.98
C SER A 108 -0.01 11.47 -10.10
N SER A 109 -0.64 10.30 -9.97
CA SER A 109 0.01 9.11 -9.38
C SER A 109 1.28 8.72 -10.15
N ARG A 110 2.14 7.92 -9.50
CA ARG A 110 3.36 7.37 -10.11
C ARG A 110 2.99 6.31 -11.14
N VAL A 111 3.12 6.66 -12.41
CA VAL A 111 3.03 5.70 -13.52
C VAL A 111 4.37 4.97 -13.66
N VAL A 112 4.35 3.64 -13.58
CA VAL A 112 5.59 2.83 -13.64
C VAL A 112 5.74 2.07 -14.95
N THR A 113 4.64 1.81 -15.64
CA THR A 113 4.64 1.10 -16.93
C THR A 113 3.56 1.65 -17.86
N GLY A 114 3.78 1.46 -19.17
CA GLY A 114 2.78 1.71 -20.19
C GLY A 114 3.13 1.02 -21.50
N ALA A 115 2.12 0.82 -22.34
CA ALA A 115 2.24 0.24 -23.68
C ALA A 115 1.20 0.87 -24.61
N TYR A 116 1.49 0.92 -25.91
CA TYR A 116 0.56 1.38 -26.94
C TYR A 116 0.29 0.25 -27.93
N ASP A 117 -0.90 0.23 -28.51
CA ASP A 117 -1.25 -0.75 -29.54
C ASP A 117 -0.36 -0.52 -30.78
N PRO A 118 0.36 -1.55 -31.27
CA PRO A 118 1.29 -1.41 -32.39
C PRO A 118 0.61 -1.07 -33.72
N THR A 119 -0.70 -1.30 -33.84
CA THR A 119 -1.52 -1.01 -35.02
C THR A 119 -2.30 0.29 -34.89
N ASN A 120 -2.56 0.75 -33.66
CA ASN A 120 -3.28 2.00 -33.39
C ASN A 120 -2.66 2.76 -32.20
N PRO A 121 -1.74 3.72 -32.45
CA PRO A 121 -1.08 4.47 -31.38
C PRO A 121 -2.01 5.30 -30.48
N ASP A 122 -3.27 5.54 -30.87
CA ASP A 122 -4.24 6.24 -30.02
C ASP A 122 -4.77 5.34 -28.88
N VAL A 123 -4.57 4.02 -28.99
CA VAL A 123 -4.91 3.06 -27.94
C VAL A 123 -3.71 2.85 -27.03
N LEU A 124 -3.84 3.32 -25.79
CA LEU A 124 -2.78 3.32 -24.80
C LEU A 124 -3.22 2.56 -23.55
N TYR A 125 -2.27 1.94 -22.89
CA TYR A 125 -2.44 1.30 -21.58
C TYR A 125 -1.36 1.81 -20.63
N ILE A 126 -1.74 2.13 -19.39
CA ILE A 126 -0.79 2.50 -18.34
C ILE A 126 -1.05 1.71 -17.07
N GLY A 127 0.03 1.48 -16.32
CA GLY A 127 0.03 0.82 -15.02
C GLY A 127 0.73 1.71 -14.00
N PRO A 128 -0.01 2.41 -13.13
CA PRO A 128 0.53 3.04 -11.94
C PRO A 128 1.04 2.04 -10.90
N ALA A 129 1.94 2.52 -10.04
CA ALA A 129 2.50 1.75 -8.93
C ALA A 129 1.41 1.19 -7.99
N ASN A 130 0.32 1.94 -7.85
CA ASN A 130 -0.93 1.51 -7.24
C ASN A 130 -2.09 2.19 -7.99
N GLY A 131 -3.12 1.44 -8.35
CA GLY A 131 -4.29 1.93 -9.08
C GLY A 131 -4.68 1.13 -10.32
N GLY A 132 -4.08 -0.04 -10.55
CA GLY A 132 -4.52 -0.98 -11.58
C GLY A 132 -4.11 -0.60 -13.01
N VAL A 133 -4.75 -1.23 -14.01
CA VAL A 133 -4.55 -0.93 -15.43
C VAL A 133 -5.57 0.09 -15.90
N TRP A 134 -5.10 1.09 -16.64
CA TRP A 134 -5.93 2.10 -17.28
C TRP A 134 -5.74 2.04 -18.80
N LYS A 135 -6.83 2.29 -19.53
CA LYS A 135 -6.85 2.33 -21.00
C LYS A 135 -7.31 3.69 -21.51
N SER A 136 -6.68 4.18 -22.56
CA SER A 136 -7.17 5.27 -23.39
C SER A 136 -7.37 4.77 -24.83
N THR A 137 -8.31 5.38 -25.55
CA THR A 137 -8.56 5.14 -26.98
C THR A 137 -8.51 6.42 -27.81
N ASP A 138 -8.01 7.51 -27.22
CA ASP A 138 -7.98 8.84 -27.79
C ASP A 138 -6.63 9.53 -27.54
N GLY A 139 -5.55 8.75 -27.54
CA GLY A 139 -4.19 9.27 -27.41
C GLY A 139 -3.85 9.79 -26.01
N GLY A 140 -4.58 9.34 -24.98
CA GLY A 140 -4.34 9.68 -23.59
C GLY A 140 -5.11 10.89 -23.07
N ILE A 141 -6.12 11.36 -23.81
CA ILE A 141 -6.99 12.48 -23.38
C ILE A 141 -7.96 11.98 -22.30
N ASN A 142 -8.61 10.84 -22.54
CA ASN A 142 -9.51 10.19 -21.58
C ASN A 142 -9.00 8.80 -21.22
N TRP A 143 -9.28 8.38 -19.98
CA TRP A 143 -8.83 7.11 -19.43
C TRP A 143 -9.97 6.35 -18.75
N THR A 144 -10.01 5.05 -18.96
CA THR A 144 -10.97 4.12 -18.35
C THR A 144 -10.20 3.10 -17.51
N PRO A 145 -10.56 2.90 -16.23
CA PRO A 145 -9.95 1.85 -15.41
C PRO A 145 -10.45 0.48 -15.86
N LEU A 146 -9.56 -0.53 -15.84
CA LEU A 146 -9.89 -1.89 -16.30
C LEU A 146 -9.83 -2.94 -15.19
N THR A 147 -9.23 -2.64 -14.04
CA THR A 147 -8.93 -3.64 -13.01
C THR A 147 -9.36 -3.22 -11.60
N ASP A 148 -10.39 -2.38 -11.46
CA ASP A 148 -10.88 -1.90 -10.15
C ASP A 148 -11.38 -3.03 -9.25
N ASN A 149 -11.76 -4.17 -9.84
CA ASN A 149 -12.28 -5.34 -9.14
C ASN A 149 -11.21 -6.43 -8.90
N GLU A 150 -9.97 -6.19 -9.32
CA GLU A 150 -8.90 -7.18 -9.21
C GLU A 150 -8.23 -7.16 -7.83
N VAL A 151 -7.65 -8.30 -7.44
CA VAL A 151 -7.07 -8.48 -6.09
C VAL A 151 -5.82 -7.62 -5.89
N SER A 152 -5.06 -7.36 -6.95
CA SER A 152 -3.86 -6.55 -6.91
C SER A 152 -3.95 -5.39 -7.89
N MET A 153 -3.86 -4.18 -7.37
CA MET A 153 -3.77 -2.94 -8.15
C MET A 153 -2.33 -2.44 -8.33
N ALA A 154 -1.34 -3.17 -7.79
CA ALA A 154 0.07 -2.82 -7.91
C ALA A 154 0.63 -3.32 -9.25
N MET A 155 0.84 -2.42 -10.20
CA MET A 155 1.38 -2.77 -11.52
C MET A 155 2.89 -2.61 -11.56
N GLY A 156 3.59 -3.58 -12.14
CA GLY A 156 5.03 -3.52 -12.41
C GLY A 156 5.36 -3.54 -13.90
N SER A 157 4.50 -4.14 -14.74
CA SER A 157 4.71 -4.23 -16.19
C SER A 157 3.40 -4.38 -16.95
N ILE A 158 3.34 -3.84 -18.17
CA ILE A 158 2.25 -4.09 -19.14
C ILE A 158 2.89 -4.42 -20.48
N ALA A 159 2.38 -5.46 -21.14
CA ALA A 159 2.75 -5.81 -22.52
C ALA A 159 1.49 -6.15 -23.32
N ILE A 160 1.52 -5.81 -24.61
CA ILE A 160 0.45 -6.14 -25.57
C ILE A 160 0.98 -7.23 -26.49
N ASP A 161 0.17 -8.25 -26.77
CA ASP A 161 0.53 -9.28 -27.74
C ASP A 161 0.70 -8.64 -29.14
N PRO A 162 1.87 -8.80 -29.79
CA PRO A 162 2.15 -8.15 -31.07
C PRO A 162 1.34 -8.72 -32.24
N THR A 163 0.75 -9.91 -32.08
CA THR A 163 -0.06 -10.60 -33.10
C THR A 163 -1.55 -10.44 -32.89
N ASN A 164 -1.98 -10.23 -31.64
CA ASN A 164 -3.39 -10.02 -31.29
C ASN A 164 -3.52 -8.94 -30.20
N THR A 165 -3.76 -7.71 -30.60
CA THR A 165 -3.78 -6.56 -29.68
C THR A 165 -4.95 -6.54 -28.69
N ASN A 166 -5.86 -7.51 -28.79
CA ASN A 166 -6.90 -7.76 -27.78
C ASN A 166 -6.36 -8.51 -26.54
N ILE A 167 -5.13 -9.02 -26.59
CA ILE A 167 -4.48 -9.71 -25.47
C ILE A 167 -3.47 -8.77 -24.82
N ILE A 168 -3.71 -8.46 -23.54
CA ILE A 168 -2.87 -7.60 -22.72
C ILE A 168 -2.41 -8.40 -21.49
N TYR A 169 -1.11 -8.39 -21.24
CA TYR A 169 -0.50 -8.98 -20.05
C TYR A 169 -0.17 -7.89 -19.05
N ALA A 170 -0.65 -8.06 -17.81
CA ALA A 170 -0.34 -7.18 -16.68
C ALA A 170 0.50 -7.94 -15.66
N GLY A 171 1.76 -7.53 -15.49
CA GLY A 171 2.65 -8.00 -14.44
C GLY A 171 2.36 -7.24 -13.16
N THR A 172 1.85 -7.93 -12.14
CA THR A 172 1.61 -7.36 -10.81
C THR A 172 2.86 -7.43 -9.93
N GLY A 173 2.95 -6.57 -8.92
CA GLY A 173 4.07 -6.52 -7.98
C GLY A 173 5.10 -5.46 -8.34
N GLU A 174 4.82 -4.21 -7.94
CA GLU A 174 5.70 -3.08 -8.17
C GLU A 174 6.92 -3.13 -7.24
N ALA A 175 8.13 -2.96 -7.79
CA ALA A 175 9.39 -3.20 -7.07
C ALA A 175 9.64 -2.24 -5.89
N THR A 176 9.12 -1.02 -5.97
CA THR A 176 9.21 0.01 -4.92
C THR A 176 7.84 0.37 -4.36
N TYR A 177 6.99 -0.64 -4.13
CA TYR A 177 5.63 -0.43 -3.66
C TYR A 177 5.63 0.30 -2.31
N SER A 178 5.20 1.55 -2.35
CA SER A 178 4.96 2.39 -1.17
C SER A 178 3.46 2.67 -1.11
N GLY A 179 2.68 1.62 -0.86
CA GLY A 179 1.25 1.69 -0.55
C GLY A 179 1.01 1.29 0.88
#